data_AF-A0A353RJG6-F1
#
_entry.id   AF-A0A353RJG6-F1
#
_cell.length_a   1.000
_cell.length_b   1.000
_cell.length_c   1.000
_cell.angle_alpha   90.00
_cell.angle_beta   90.00
_cell.angle_gamma   90.00
#
_symmetry.space_group_name_H-M   'P 1'
#
loop_
_entity.id
_entity.type
_entity.pdbx_description
1 polymer ?
#
loop_
_entity_poly.entity_id
_entity_poly.type
_entity_poly.pdbx_seq_one_letter_code
_entity_poly.pdbx_strand_id
1 'polypeptide(L)'
;MNTKSVAALITCHNRREKTIACLESLQRAEVPPAYRVDVYLTDDGSTDGTGNAVKELFPDVNLVEGNGNMFWAGGMRLAWKTALDRKKYDAFLLINDDVIL
;
A
#
# COMPACT_ATOMS: atom_id res chain seq x y z
N MET A 1 -21.15 9.35 -14.33
CA MET A 1 -20.63 9.79 -13.00
C MET A 1 -19.12 9.87 -13.12
N ASN A 2 -18.46 10.91 -12.60
CA ASN A 2 -17.00 10.95 -12.57
C ASN A 2 -16.49 9.89 -11.58
N THR A 3 -15.57 9.05 -12.05
CA THR A 3 -14.88 8.07 -11.20
C THR A 3 -14.07 8.79 -10.13
N LYS A 4 -14.21 8.36 -8.88
CA LYS A 4 -13.48 8.86 -7.70
C LYS A 4 -12.20 8.07 -7.51
N SER A 5 -11.10 8.77 -7.27
CA SER A 5 -9.79 8.14 -7.06
C SER A 5 -9.45 8.08 -5.58
N VAL A 6 -9.10 6.88 -5.09
CA VAL A 6 -8.71 6.62 -3.69
C VAL A 6 -7.28 6.09 -3.69
N ALA A 7 -6.44 6.58 -2.78
CA ALA A 7 -5.13 5.98 -2.50
C ALA A 7 -5.24 5.12 -1.24
N ALA A 8 -4.98 3.81 -1.37
CA ALA A 8 -4.80 2.92 -0.23
C ALA A 8 -3.34 3.00 0.22
N LEU A 9 -3.12 3.35 1.48
CA LEU A 9 -1.81 3.57 2.08
C LEU A 9 -1.52 2.46 3.08
N ILE A 10 -0.39 1.78 2.91
CA ILE A 10 0.05 0.65 3.72
C ILE A 10 1.51 0.88 4.11
N THR A 11 1.92 0.38 5.28
CA THR A 11 3.32 0.32 5.71
C THR A 11 3.59 -1.03 6.35
N CYS A 12 4.73 -1.64 6.02
CA CYS A 12 5.19 -2.89 6.61
C CYS A 12 6.69 -2.85 6.93
N HIS A 13 7.13 -3.76 7.78
CA HIS A 13 8.54 -4.04 8.07
C HIS A 13 8.67 -5.47 8.60
N ASN A 14 9.36 -6.35 7.87
CA ASN A 14 9.61 -7.75 8.22
C ASN A 14 8.33 -8.55 8.55
N ARG A 15 7.33 -8.49 7.66
CA ARG A 15 6.02 -9.12 7.83
C ARG A 15 5.51 -9.80 6.56
N ARG A 16 6.40 -10.41 5.78
CA ARG A 16 6.14 -10.91 4.41
C ARG A 16 4.79 -11.61 4.23
N GLU A 17 4.51 -12.64 5.02
CA GLU A 17 3.28 -13.44 4.87
C GLU A 17 2.00 -12.62 5.11
N LYS A 18 2.01 -11.77 6.14
CA LYS A 18 0.85 -10.93 6.47
C LYS A 18 0.63 -9.87 5.39
N THR A 19 1.70 -9.21 4.97
CA THR A 19 1.66 -8.20 3.91
C THR A 19 1.12 -8.78 2.61
N ILE A 20 1.59 -9.97 2.20
CA ILE A 20 1.08 -10.67 1.01
C ILE A 20 -0.40 -11.00 1.17
N ALA A 21 -0.80 -11.62 2.28
CA ALA A 21 -2.20 -11.99 2.51
C ALA A 21 -3.14 -10.78 2.51
N CYS A 22 -2.70 -9.64 3.07
CA CYS A 22 -3.42 -8.37 3.04
C CYS A 22 -3.59 -7.84 1.61
N LEU A 23 -2.51 -7.79 0.83
CA LEU A 23 -2.56 -7.34 -0.57
C LEU A 23 -3.42 -8.26 -1.45
N GLU A 24 -3.35 -9.56 -1.26
CA GLU A 24 -4.22 -10.51 -1.97
C GLU A 24 -5.70 -10.30 -1.66
N SER A 25 -6.05 -10.13 -0.39
CA SER A 25 -7.42 -9.84 0.03
C SER A 25 -7.90 -8.50 -0.54
N LEU A 26 -7.05 -7.46 -0.50
CA LEU A 26 -7.35 -6.16 -1.09
C LEU A 26 -7.57 -6.24 -2.61
N GLN A 27 -6.78 -7.03 -3.33
CA GLN A 27 -6.94 -7.23 -4.77
C GLN A 27 -8.24 -7.98 -5.12
N ARG A 28 -8.70 -8.89 -4.24
CA ARG A 28 -9.97 -9.62 -4.41
C ARG A 28 -11.19 -8.84 -3.96
N ALA A 29 -11.02 -7.75 -3.20
CA ALA A 29 -12.13 -6.96 -2.69
C ALA A 29 -12.90 -6.29 -3.84
N GLU A 30 -14.23 -6.27 -3.73
CA GLU A 30 -15.08 -5.61 -4.72
C GLU A 30 -14.97 -4.08 -4.59
N VAL A 31 -14.46 -3.43 -5.64
CA VAL A 31 -14.42 -1.98 -5.74
C VAL A 31 -15.64 -1.51 -6.54
N PRO A 32 -16.53 -0.67 -5.99
CA PRO A 32 -17.69 -0.20 -6.73
C PRO A 32 -17.25 0.57 -8.00
N PRO A 33 -17.96 0.46 -9.14
CA PRO A 33 -17.53 1.04 -10.42
C PRO A 33 -17.29 2.55 -10.43
N ALA A 34 -17.87 3.26 -9.45
CA ALA A 34 -17.67 4.69 -9.25
C ALA A 34 -16.29 5.03 -8.65
N TYR A 35 -15.49 4.06 -8.22
CA TYR A 35 -14.20 4.25 -7.58
C TYR A 35 -13.07 3.55 -8.32
N ARG A 36 -11.87 4.10 -8.20
CA ARG A 36 -10.60 3.46 -8.53
C ARG A 36 -9.69 3.57 -7.33
N VAL A 37 -8.98 2.49 -7.03
CA VAL A 37 -8.05 2.42 -5.90
C VAL A 37 -6.66 2.18 -6.44
N ASP A 38 -5.72 3.05 -6.09
CA ASP A 38 -4.29 2.80 -6.29
C ASP A 38 -3.67 2.46 -4.94
N VAL A 39 -2.81 1.46 -4.89
CA VAL A 39 -2.16 1.02 -3.64
C VAL A 39 -0.76 1.58 -3.58
N TYR A 40 -0.41 2.18 -2.44
CA TYR A 40 0.94 2.61 -2.07
C TYR A 40 1.34 1.90 -0.81
N LEU A 41 2.45 1.17 -0.88
CA LEU A 41 2.98 0.40 0.24
C LEU A 41 4.40 0.87 0.52
N THR A 42 4.66 1.34 1.74
CA THR A 42 6.04 1.53 2.20
C THR A 42 6.54 0.23 2.82
N ASP A 43 7.57 -0.36 2.22
CA ASP A 43 8.40 -1.35 2.88
C ASP A 43 9.53 -0.61 3.59
N ASP A 44 9.44 -0.47 4.91
CA ASP A 44 10.43 0.27 5.69
C ASP A 44 11.70 -0.56 5.93
N GLY A 45 12.37 -1.01 4.87
CA GLY A 45 13.65 -1.71 4.96
C GLY A 45 13.56 -3.14 5.46
N SER A 46 12.58 -3.92 5.01
CA SER A 46 12.50 -5.35 5.34
C SER A 46 13.71 -6.14 4.82
N THR A 47 14.15 -7.11 5.61
CA THR A 47 15.24 -8.05 5.31
C THR A 47 14.74 -9.48 5.10
N ASP A 48 13.45 -9.74 5.38
CA ASP A 48 12.80 -11.05 5.23
C ASP A 48 12.31 -11.34 3.79
N GLY A 49 12.59 -10.45 2.84
CA GLY A 49 12.14 -10.53 1.47
C GLY A 49 10.73 -9.99 1.21
N THR A 50 10.11 -9.27 2.15
CA THR A 50 8.78 -8.64 1.96
C THR A 50 8.72 -7.80 0.69
N GLY A 51 9.57 -6.78 0.53
CA GLY A 51 9.55 -5.91 -0.65
C GLY A 51 9.77 -6.64 -1.97
N ASN A 52 10.68 -7.63 -2.00
CA ASN A 52 10.90 -8.47 -3.19
C ASN A 52 9.62 -9.22 -3.59
N ALA A 53 8.96 -9.85 -2.61
CA ALA A 53 7.72 -10.57 -2.86
C ALA A 53 6.59 -9.63 -3.31
N VAL A 54 6.49 -8.43 -2.72
CA VAL A 54 5.50 -7.43 -3.14
C VAL A 54 5.72 -7.02 -4.60
N LYS A 55 6.97 -6.73 -4.97
CA LYS A 55 7.34 -6.33 -6.33
C LYS A 55 7.06 -7.41 -7.37
N GLU A 56 7.27 -8.68 -7.01
CA GLU A 56 7.04 -9.84 -7.89
C GLU A 56 5.55 -10.16 -8.06
N LEU A 57 4.81 -10.22 -6.94
CA LEU A 57 3.42 -10.69 -6.93
C LEU A 57 2.39 -9.59 -7.24
N PHE A 58 2.71 -8.32 -6.95
CA PHE A 58 1.80 -7.20 -7.08
C PHE A 58 2.45 -6.03 -7.84
N PRO A 59 2.73 -6.19 -9.15
CA PRO A 59 3.43 -5.17 -9.94
C PRO A 59 2.67 -3.84 -10.06
N ASP A 60 1.35 -3.83 -9.81
CA ASP A 60 0.52 -2.63 -9.80
C ASP A 60 0.57 -1.86 -8.47
N VAL A 61 1.16 -2.45 -7.41
CA VAL A 61 1.38 -1.76 -6.13
C VAL A 61 2.54 -0.80 -6.28
N ASN A 62 2.33 0.46 -5.88
CA ASN A 62 3.38 1.46 -5.79
C ASN A 62 4.22 1.18 -4.53
N LEU A 63 5.21 0.29 -4.66
CA LEU A 63 6.15 -0.03 -3.59
C LEU A 63 7.13 1.13 -3.38
N VAL A 64 7.26 1.58 -2.14
CA VAL A 64 8.17 2.65 -1.70
C VAL A 64 9.13 2.08 -0.67
N GLU A 65 10.43 2.27 -0.89
CA GLU A 65 11.46 1.80 0.03
C GLU A 65 11.71 2.83 1.14
N GLY A 66 11.55 2.40 2.38
CA GLY A 66 11.97 3.14 3.56
C GLY A 66 13.41 2.80 3.97
N ASN A 67 13.83 3.26 5.14
CA ASN A 67 15.22 3.17 5.59
C ASN A 67 15.41 2.27 6.83
N GLY A 68 14.38 1.54 7.26
CA GLY A 68 14.44 0.69 8.45
C GLY A 68 14.11 1.39 9.76
N ASN A 69 13.88 2.71 9.74
CA ASN A 69 13.77 3.53 10.95
C ASN A 69 12.57 4.49 10.92
N MET A 70 11.66 4.35 9.96
CA MET A 70 10.49 5.21 9.85
C MET A 70 9.35 4.75 10.77
N PHE A 71 9.32 3.46 11.10
CA PHE A 71 8.21 2.83 11.81
C PHE A 71 6.87 3.09 11.08
N TRP A 72 5.76 2.75 11.72
CA TRP A 72 4.44 2.91 11.10
C TRP A 72 4.15 4.37 10.68
N ALA A 73 4.31 5.33 11.59
CA ALA A 73 3.92 6.71 11.31
C ALA A 73 4.79 7.39 10.23
N GLY A 74 6.09 7.08 10.20
CA GLY A 74 6.99 7.59 9.17
C GLY A 74 6.73 6.93 7.82
N GLY A 75 6.54 5.61 7.78
CA GLY A 75 6.23 4.90 6.55
C GLY A 75 4.88 5.33 5.96
N MET A 76 3.86 5.49 6.79
CA MET A 76 2.54 5.96 6.32
C MET A 76 2.62 7.36 5.73
N ARG A 77 3.42 8.25 6.34
CA ARG A 77 3.68 9.59 5.81
C ARG A 77 4.41 9.54 4.47
N LEU A 78 5.35 8.62 4.30
CA LEU A 78 6.07 8.44 3.04
C LEU A 78 5.15 7.92 1.93
N ALA A 79 4.32 6.90 2.20
CA ALA A 79 3.31 6.42 1.26
C ALA A 79 2.35 7.55 0.86
N TRP A 80 1.87 8.32 1.84
CA TRP A 80 0.97 9.45 1.60
C TRP A 80 1.61 10.52 0.72
N LYS A 81 2.83 10.96 1.07
CA LYS A 81 3.57 11.96 0.28
C LYS A 81 3.76 11.48 -1.15
N THR A 82 4.16 10.21 -1.33
CA THR A 82 4.33 9.61 -2.66
C THR A 82 3.03 9.64 -3.47
N ALA A 83 1.89 9.31 -2.85
CA ALA A 83 0.59 9.39 -3.52
C ALA A 83 0.24 10.84 -3.94
N LEU A 84 0.47 11.81 -3.05
CA LEU A 84 0.22 13.23 -3.32
C LEU A 84 1.09 13.78 -4.46
N ASP A 85 2.34 13.32 -4.56
CA ASP A 85 3.28 13.75 -5.59
C ASP A 85 2.94 13.14 -6.98
N ARG A 86 2.16 12.05 -7.02
CA ARG A 86 1.75 11.37 -8.28
C ARG A 86 0.54 12.02 -8.94
N LYS A 87 -0.54 12.26 -8.18
CA LYS A 87 -1.76 12.91 -8.65
C LYS A 87 -2.67 13.31 -7.49
N LYS A 88 -3.72 14.06 -7.80
CA LYS A 88 -4.79 14.38 -6.84
C LYS A 88 -5.70 13.17 -6.62
N TYR A 89 -5.93 12.82 -5.36
CA TYR A 89 -6.90 11.82 -4.91
C TYR A 89 -8.12 12.49 -4.26
N ASP A 90 -9.29 11.86 -4.35
CA ASP A 90 -10.51 12.28 -3.66
C ASP A 90 -10.52 11.84 -2.19
N ALA A 91 -9.86 10.71 -1.87
CA ALA A 91 -9.76 10.19 -0.51
C ALA A 91 -8.49 9.34 -0.31
N PHE A 92 -8.13 9.13 0.96
CA PHE A 92 -7.04 8.25 1.39
C PHE A 92 -7.61 7.20 2.34
N LEU A 93 -7.27 5.94 2.10
CA LEU A 93 -7.64 4.80 2.93
C LEU A 93 -6.36 4.28 3.60
N LEU A 94 -6.29 4.33 4.93
CA LEU A 94 -5.14 3.83 5.67
C LEU A 94 -5.45 2.41 6.13
N ILE A 95 -4.59 1.44 5.78
CA ILE A 95 -4.80 0.02 6.08
C ILE A 95 -3.52 -0.54 6.72
N ASN A 96 -3.67 -1.30 7.80
CA ASN A 96 -2.55 -2.06 8.36
C ASN A 96 -2.30 -3.32 7.53
N ASP A 97 -1.04 -3.74 7.44
CA ASP A 97 -0.60 -4.87 6.61
C ASP A 97 -1.04 -6.26 7.11
N ASP A 98 -1.88 -6.32 8.15
CA ASP A 98 -2.46 -7.53 8.72
C ASP A 98 -3.98 -7.57 8.68
N VAL A 99 -4.60 -6.68 7.91
CA VAL A 99 -6.05 -6.69 7.65
C VAL A 99 -6.37 -7.65 6.52
N ILE A 100 -7.44 -8.43 6.70
CA ILE A 100 -8.10 -9.21 5.66
C ILE A 100 -9.52 -8.65 5.49
N LEU A 101 -9.86 -8.27 4.27
CA LEU A 101 -11.17 -7.78 3.80
C LEU A 101 -12.07 -8.93 3.33
#